data_AF-A0A8T5BUX5-F1
#
_entry.id   AF-A0A8T5BUX5-F1
#
_cell.length_a   1.000
_cell.length_b   1.000
_cell.length_c   1.000
_cell.angle_alpha   90.00
_cell.angle_beta   90.00
_cell.angle_gamma   90.00
#
_symmetry.space_group_name_H-M   'P 1'
#
loop_
_entity.id
_entity.type
_entity.pdbx_description
1 polymer ?
#
loop_
_entity_poly.entity_id
_entity_poly.type
_entity_poly.pdbx_seq_one_letter_code
_entity_poly.pdbx_strand_id
1 'polypeptide(L)'
;MSRDQAIGLMLLAASIIVILAYIWLIFFPPIHGVDIFILKLTGAVAVAGIFAILGWIGYTLATTPPPKPIEEIEKEIEQELEKIKEQEKTEEKQS
;
A
#
# COMPACT_ATOMS: atom_id res chain seq x y z
N MET A 1 -17.01 23.85 -19.13
CA MET A 1 -16.48 22.67 -18.42
C MET A 1 -16.33 23.05 -16.96
N SER A 2 -16.71 22.17 -16.03
CA SER A 2 -16.39 22.39 -14.61
C SER A 2 -14.88 22.40 -14.43
N ARG A 3 -14.37 23.11 -13.41
CA ARG A 3 -12.92 23.20 -13.17
C ARG A 3 -12.30 21.81 -12.99
N ASP A 4 -13.02 20.91 -12.34
CA ASP A 4 -12.58 19.53 -12.14
C ASP A 4 -12.51 18.73 -13.45
N GLN A 5 -13.47 18.95 -14.37
CA GLN A 5 -13.46 18.32 -15.69
C GLN A 5 -12.31 18.83 -16.57
N ALA A 6 -11.95 20.11 -16.45
CA ALA A 6 -10.81 20.68 -17.18
C ALA A 6 -9.47 20.09 -16.68
N ILE A 7 -9.32 19.95 -15.36
CA ILE A 7 -8.13 19.33 -14.76
C ILE A 7 -8.04 17.86 -15.16
N GLY A 8 -9.15 17.13 -15.07
CA GLY A 8 -9.20 15.72 -15.48
C GLY A 8 -8.84 15.53 -16.96
N LEU A 9 -9.35 16.38 -17.84
CA LEU A 9 -9.01 16.34 -19.28
C LEU A 9 -7.53 16.69 -19.53
N MET A 10 -7.00 17.68 -18.81
CA MET A 10 -5.60 18.08 -18.94
C MET A 10 -4.65 16.96 -18.49
N LEU A 11 -4.96 16.29 -17.37
CA LEU A 11 -4.21 15.13 -16.89
C LEU A 11 -4.27 13.96 -17.89
N LEU A 12 -5.46 13.67 -18.43
CA LEU A 12 -5.63 12.64 -19.44
C LEU A 12 -4.79 12.95 -20.70
N ALA A 13 -4.90 14.16 -21.24
CA ALA A 13 -4.12 14.56 -22.40
C ALA A 13 -2.61 14.50 -22.13
N ALA A 14 -2.15 15.00 -20.98
CA ALA A 14 -0.76 14.92 -20.57
C ALA A 14 -0.27 13.47 -20.46
N SER A 15 -1.08 12.58 -19.88
CA SER A 15 -0.73 11.16 -19.75
C SER A 15 -0.58 10.48 -21.12
N ILE A 16 -1.49 10.75 -22.05
CA ILE A 16 -1.42 10.22 -23.42
C ILE A 16 -0.15 10.72 -24.12
N ILE A 17 0.18 12.01 -23.98
CA ILE A 17 1.40 12.58 -24.55
C ILE A 17 2.64 11.89 -23.99
N VAL A 18 2.71 11.68 -22.67
CA VAL A 18 3.84 11.00 -22.03
C VAL A 18 3.97 9.55 -22.52
N ILE A 19 2.87 8.82 -22.66
CA ILE A 19 2.86 7.44 -23.18
C ILE A 19 3.42 7.41 -24.61
N LEU A 20 2.91 8.29 -25.48
CA LEU A 20 3.37 8.35 -26.87
C LEU A 20 4.84 8.74 -26.96
N ALA A 21 5.30 9.70 -26.17
CA ALA A 21 6.71 10.09 -26.11
C ALA A 21 7.61 8.95 -25.62
N TYR A 22 7.17 8.20 -24.60
CA TYR A 22 7.91 7.05 -24.08
C TYR A 22 8.02 5.93 -25.13
N ILE A 23 6.92 5.57 -25.79
CA ILE A 23 6.91 4.58 -26.88
C ILE A 23 7.83 5.04 -28.01
N TRP A 24 7.69 6.28 -28.46
CA TRP A 24 8.55 6.83 -29.51
C TRP A 24 10.02 6.71 -29.11
N LEU A 25 10.41 7.15 -27.91
CA LEU A 25 11.80 7.15 -27.48
C LEU A 25 12.43 5.75 -27.44
N ILE A 26 11.64 4.70 -27.20
CA ILE A 26 12.08 3.30 -27.26
C ILE A 26 12.31 2.84 -28.71
N PHE A 27 11.40 3.16 -29.63
CA PHE A 27 11.45 2.64 -31.00
C PHE A 27 12.33 3.49 -31.95
N PHE A 28 12.48 4.78 -31.67
CA PHE A 28 13.32 5.70 -32.45
C PHE A 28 14.20 6.53 -31.50
N PRO A 29 15.18 5.90 -30.83
CA PRO A 29 16.07 6.61 -29.93
C PRO A 29 16.95 7.60 -30.71
N PRO A 30 17.03 8.88 -30.30
CA PRO A 30 17.87 9.88 -30.95
C PRO A 30 19.37 9.63 -30.73
N ILE A 31 19.73 8.85 -29.70
CA ILE A 31 21.09 8.49 -29.33
C ILE A 31 21.14 6.98 -29.15
N HIS A 32 22.11 6.31 -29.79
CA HIS A 32 22.29 4.86 -29.69
C HIS A 32 22.45 4.42 -28.22
N GLY A 33 21.60 3.49 -27.76
CA GLY A 33 21.66 2.89 -26.43
C GLY A 33 20.74 3.50 -25.37
N VAL A 34 20.08 4.64 -25.68
CA VAL A 34 19.10 5.27 -24.76
C VAL A 34 17.85 4.41 -24.62
N ASP A 35 17.40 3.76 -25.70
CA ASP A 35 16.31 2.79 -25.73
C ASP A 35 16.54 1.66 -24.71
N ILE A 36 17.71 1.02 -24.78
CA ILE A 36 18.09 -0.07 -23.87
C ILE A 36 18.19 0.43 -22.44
N PHE A 37 18.78 1.61 -22.23
CA PHE A 37 18.89 2.21 -20.90
C PHE A 37 17.51 2.44 -20.26
N ILE A 38 16.56 3.02 -21.01
CA ILE A 38 15.19 3.29 -20.55
C ILE A 38 14.45 2.00 -20.24
N LEU A 39 14.56 1.00 -21.11
CA LEU A 39 13.96 -0.32 -20.87
C LEU A 39 14.53 -0.99 -19.62
N LYS A 40 15.86 -0.93 -19.43
CA LYS A 40 16.51 -1.45 -18.22
C LYS A 40 16.06 -0.71 -16.97
N LEU A 41 15.96 0.61 -17.03
CA LEU A 41 15.54 1.43 -15.90
C LEU A 41 14.10 1.11 -15.49
N THR A 42 13.17 1.11 -16.45
CA THR A 42 11.75 0.82 -16.19
C THR A 42 11.53 -0.62 -15.74
N GLY A 43 12.22 -1.59 -16.36
CA GLY A 43 12.23 -2.98 -15.92
C GLY A 43 12.79 -3.13 -14.50
N ALA A 44 13.89 -2.45 -14.18
CA ALA A 44 14.47 -2.46 -12.83
C ALA A 44 13.51 -1.87 -11.79
N VAL A 45 12.83 -0.76 -12.09
CA VAL A 45 11.83 -0.16 -11.20
C VAL A 45 10.64 -1.11 -10.98
N ALA A 46 10.14 -1.75 -12.05
CA ALA A 46 9.05 -2.72 -11.93
C ALA A 46 9.45 -3.92 -11.05
N VAL A 47 10.62 -4.49 -11.29
CA VAL A 47 11.17 -5.61 -10.49
C VAL A 47 11.41 -5.18 -9.04
N ALA A 48 12.04 -4.03 -8.81
CA ALA A 48 12.25 -3.49 -7.48
C ALA A 48 10.94 -3.25 -6.72
N GLY A 49 9.88 -2.79 -7.41
CA GLY A 49 8.55 -2.64 -6.81
C GLY A 49 7.99 -3.98 -6.32
N ILE A 50 8.09 -5.03 -7.12
CA ILE A 50 7.66 -6.39 -6.72
C ILE A 50 8.47 -6.88 -5.52
N PHE A 51 9.80 -6.76 -5.56
CA PHE A 51 10.66 -7.17 -4.45
C PHE A 51 10.48 -6.32 -3.20
N ALA A 52 10.14 -5.04 -3.33
CA ALA A 52 9.81 -4.19 -2.18
C ALA A 52 8.55 -4.70 -1.47
N ILE A 53 7.52 -5.11 -2.23
CA ILE A 53 6.31 -5.72 -1.67
C ILE A 53 6.63 -7.05 -0.99
N LEU A 54 7.37 -7.93 -1.66
CA LEU A 54 7.79 -9.22 -1.08
C LEU A 54 8.64 -9.04 0.17
N GLY A 55 9.56 -8.09 0.15
CA GLY A 55 10.41 -7.74 1.29
C GLY A 55 9.60 -7.19 2.46
N TRP A 56 8.60 -6.35 2.19
CA TRP A 56 7.68 -5.86 3.22
C TRP A 56 6.87 -7.00 3.84
N ILE A 57 6.30 -7.90 3.03
CA ILE A 57 5.58 -9.07 3.53
C ILE A 57 6.51 -9.94 4.39
N GLY A 58 7.70 -10.27 3.89
CA GLY A 58 8.70 -11.03 4.62
C GLY A 58 9.10 -10.37 5.94
N TYR A 59 9.25 -9.04 5.94
CA TYR A 59 9.54 -8.25 7.14
C TYR A 59 8.41 -8.36 8.16
N THR A 60 7.16 -8.18 7.74
CA THR A 60 6.01 -8.33 8.64
C THR A 60 5.92 -9.74 9.22
N LEU A 61 6.08 -10.79 8.41
CA LEU A 61 6.06 -12.18 8.91
C LEU A 61 7.19 -12.49 9.88
N ALA A 62 8.40 -11.95 9.63
CA ALA A 62 9.55 -12.17 10.51
C ALA A 62 9.43 -11.41 11.85
N THR A 63 8.71 -10.28 11.85
CA THR A 63 8.55 -9.40 13.02
C THR A 63 7.24 -9.62 13.75
N THR A 64 6.26 -10.32 13.16
CA THR A 64 5.06 -10.73 13.87
C THR A 64 5.37 -11.96 14.71
N PRO A 65 5.36 -11.86 16.06
CA PRO A 65 5.38 -13.03 16.90
C PRO A 65 4.19 -13.93 16.53
N PRO A 66 4.36 -15.26 16.59
CA PRO A 66 3.27 -16.18 16.31
C PRO A 66 2.06 -15.75 17.16
N PRO A 67 0.86 -15.69 16.56
CA PRO A 67 -0.34 -15.24 17.25
C PRO A 67 -0.42 -15.97 18.60
N LYS A 68 -0.61 -15.20 19.69
CA LYS A 68 -0.70 -15.77 21.04
C LYS A 68 -1.71 -16.93 21.03
N PRO A 69 -1.48 -18.03 21.78
CA PRO A 69 -2.45 -19.10 21.90
C PRO A 69 -3.84 -18.53 22.22
N ILE A 70 -4.86 -19.01 21.51
CA ILE A 70 -6.24 -18.48 21.58
C ILE A 70 -6.74 -18.46 23.03
N GLU A 71 -6.31 -19.42 23.86
CA GLU A 71 -6.66 -19.53 25.28
C GLU A 71 -6.21 -18.34 26.14
N GLU A 72 -5.09 -17.68 25.83
CA GLU A 72 -4.63 -16.49 26.57
C GLU A 72 -5.45 -15.25 26.16
N ILE A 73 -5.82 -15.16 24.88
CA ILE A 73 -6.65 -14.07 24.34
C ILE A 73 -8.08 -14.18 24.87
N GLU A 74 -8.66 -15.38 24.92
CA GLU A 74 -9.98 -15.61 25.53
C GLU A 74 -9.99 -15.21 27.01
N LYS A 75 -8.96 -15.60 27.78
CA LYS A 75 -8.86 -15.24 29.21
C LYS A 75 -8.67 -13.74 29.43
N GLU A 76 -7.84 -13.07 28.62
CA GLU A 76 -7.66 -11.60 28.70
C GLU A 76 -8.98 -10.87 28.39
N ILE A 77 -9.73 -11.30 27.36
CA ILE A 77 -11.02 -10.72 26.98
C ILE A 77 -12.09 -10.98 28.04
N GLU A 78 -12.17 -12.20 28.58
CA GLU A 78 -13.16 -12.57 29.58
C GLU A 78 -12.94 -11.80 30.90
N GLN A 79 -11.68 -11.60 31.30
CA GLN A 79 -11.31 -10.75 32.44
C GLN A 79 -11.62 -9.27 32.23
N GLU A 80 -11.42 -8.72 31.03
CA GLU A 80 -11.85 -7.35 30.71
C GLU A 80 -13.38 -7.22 30.72
N LEU A 81 -14.09 -8.22 30.18
CA LEU A 81 -15.55 -8.24 30.18
C LEU A 81 -16.13 -8.31 31.60
N GLU A 82 -15.53 -9.10 32.49
CA GLU A 82 -15.93 -9.18 33.89
C GLU A 82 -15.70 -7.87 34.63
N LYS A 83 -14.55 -7.21 34.43
CA LYS A 83 -14.27 -5.90 35.02
C LYS A 83 -15.25 -4.82 34.57
N ILE A 84 -15.61 -4.80 33.28
CA ILE A 84 -16.61 -3.86 32.75
C ILE A 84 -17.98 -4.12 33.38
N LYS A 85 -18.39 -5.38 33.50
CA LYS A 85 -19.66 -5.77 34.16
C LYS A 85 -19.68 -5.41 35.64
N GLU A 86 -18.55 -5.55 36.34
CA GLU A 86 -18.44 -5.14 37.75
C GLU A 86 -18.47 -3.62 37.92
N GLN A 87 -17.86 -2.87 37.00
CA GLN A 87 -17.94 -1.41 36.98
C GLN A 87 -19.37 -0.93 36.72
N GLU A 88 -20.06 -1.46 35.71
CA GLU A 88 -21.46 -1.13 35.44
C GLU A 88 -22.37 -1.44 36.65
N LYS A 89 -22.21 -2.61 37.28
CA LYS A 89 -22.98 -2.96 38.49
C LYS A 89 -22.69 -2.07 39.69
N THR A 90 -21.49 -1.50 39.77
CA THR A 90 -21.09 -0.61 40.87
C THR A 90 -21.62 0.80 40.65
N GLU A 91 -21.59 1.28 39.40
CA GLU A 91 -22.17 2.57 39.00
C GLU A 91 -23.70 2.57 39.14
N GLU A 92 -24.38 1.50 38.73
CA GLU A 92 -25.84 1.35 38.83
C GLU A 92 -26.35 1.22 40.29
N LYS A 93 -25.48 0.82 41.23
CA LYS A 93 -25.77 0.78 42.67
C LYS A 93 -25.45 2.10 43.40
N GLN A 94 -24.72 3.02 42.76
CA GLN A 94 -24.36 4.32 43.31
C GLN A 94 -25.23 5.47 42.77
N SER A 95 -25.99 5.25 41.70
CA SER A 95 -27.06 6.14 41.18
C SER A 95 -28.40 5.90 41.86
#